data_AF-A0A977NLG8-F1
#
_entry.id   AF-A0A977NLG8-F1
#
_cell.length_a   1.000
_cell.length_b   1.000
_cell.length_c   1.000
_cell.angle_alpha   90.00
_cell.angle_beta   90.00
_cell.angle_gamma   90.00
#
_symmetry.space_group_name_H-M   'P 1'
#
loop_
_entity.id
_entity.type
_entity.pdbx_description
1 polymer ?
#
loop_
_entity_poly.entity_id
_entity_poly.type
_entity_poly.pdbx_seq_one_letter_code
_entity_poly.pdbx_strand_id
1 'polypeptide(L)'
;MKEGEEQGFQGKSVEVARVQEIPAGKIKHVEIEGKEIAVANIGGKYYAFDDRCGHSSARLSMGTVSGNVVTCPFHGAQFDCTTGRKVRDANTTAPPTDGLPDAWKKNVEYAYNILSYIKTYDQKTYGVTVEGDRIKVSILPAAVVSR
;
A
#
# COMPACT_ATOMS: atom_id res chain seq x y z
N MET A 1 -13.07 -15.75 -25.71
CA MET A 1 -11.98 -16.43 -24.97
C MET A 1 -10.78 -15.49 -25.03
N LYS A 2 -10.43 -14.81 -23.93
CA LYS A 2 -9.17 -14.06 -23.82
C LYS A 2 -8.48 -14.60 -22.58
N GLU A 3 -7.45 -15.40 -22.82
CA GLU A 3 -6.58 -15.96 -21.80
C GLU A 3 -5.75 -14.82 -21.22
N GLY A 4 -5.75 -14.70 -19.89
CA GLY A 4 -4.89 -13.75 -19.18
C GLY A 4 -3.47 -14.27 -19.16
N GLU A 5 -2.51 -13.44 -19.55
CA GLU A 5 -1.08 -13.70 -19.36
C GLU A 5 -0.77 -13.74 -17.85
N GLU A 6 -0.48 -14.91 -17.32
CA GLU A 6 0.19 -15.05 -16.02
C GLU A 6 1.67 -14.67 -16.17
N GLN A 7 2.02 -13.49 -15.65
CA GLN A 7 3.40 -13.04 -15.59
C GLN A 7 4.15 -13.77 -14.47
N GLY A 8 5.16 -14.57 -14.83
CA GLY A 8 6.01 -15.30 -13.88
C GLY A 8 7.14 -14.42 -13.31
N PHE A 9 7.35 -14.49 -11.99
CA PHE A 9 8.47 -13.82 -11.31
C PHE A 9 9.65 -14.80 -11.11
N GLN A 10 10.75 -14.64 -11.85
CA GLN A 10 12.02 -15.32 -11.59
C GLN A 10 12.97 -14.38 -10.82
N GLY A 11 12.86 -14.40 -9.49
CA GLY A 11 13.73 -13.69 -8.57
C GLY A 11 13.75 -14.39 -7.20
N LYS A 12 14.83 -14.23 -6.41
CA LYS A 12 14.93 -14.81 -5.07
C LYS A 12 13.77 -14.29 -4.20
N SER A 13 12.83 -15.16 -3.86
CA SER A 13 11.70 -14.84 -2.99
C SER A 13 12.09 -15.05 -1.52
N VAL A 14 11.60 -14.16 -0.65
CA VAL A 14 11.87 -14.19 0.80
C VAL A 14 10.58 -14.56 1.51
N GLU A 15 10.64 -15.53 2.42
CA GLU A 15 9.52 -15.85 3.31
C GLU A 15 9.30 -14.70 4.29
N VAL A 16 8.09 -14.17 4.34
CA VAL A 16 7.76 -12.97 5.13
C VAL A 16 6.69 -13.19 6.20
N ALA A 17 5.87 -14.22 6.04
CA ALA A 17 4.78 -14.53 6.95
C ALA A 17 4.23 -15.94 6.74
N ARG A 18 3.48 -16.44 7.73
CA ARG A 18 2.54 -17.55 7.52
C ARG A 18 1.15 -17.03 7.16
N VAL A 19 0.37 -17.83 6.44
CA VAL A 19 -1.01 -17.50 6.04
C VAL A 19 -1.91 -17.06 7.21
N GLN A 20 -1.71 -17.66 8.39
CA GLN A 20 -2.49 -17.38 9.60
C GLN A 20 -2.18 -16.01 10.22
N GLU A 21 -0.99 -15.46 9.94
CA GLU A 21 -0.56 -14.16 10.46
C GLU A 21 -1.19 -12.99 9.72
N ILE A 22 -1.74 -13.24 8.52
CA ILE A 22 -2.44 -12.24 7.72
C ILE A 22 -3.81 -12.82 7.33
N PRO A 23 -4.79 -12.79 8.25
CA PRO A 23 -6.16 -13.19 7.94
C PRO A 23 -6.76 -12.36 6.81
N ALA A 24 -7.83 -12.88 6.18
CA ALA A 24 -8.54 -12.14 5.13
C ALA A 24 -8.99 -10.75 5.62
N GLY A 25 -8.79 -9.73 4.79
CA GLY A 25 -9.08 -8.34 5.12
C GLY A 25 -8.05 -7.69 6.06
N LYS A 26 -6.87 -8.29 6.23
CA LYS A 26 -5.76 -7.72 7.00
C LYS A 26 -4.57 -7.40 6.12
N ILE A 27 -3.71 -6.51 6.64
CA ILE A 27 -2.46 -6.07 6.02
C ILE A 27 -1.36 -6.26 7.07
N LYS A 28 -0.18 -6.69 6.64
CA LYS A 28 1.01 -6.82 7.50
C LYS A 28 2.18 -6.06 6.90
N HIS A 29 2.88 -5.34 7.75
CA HIS A 29 4.18 -4.75 7.44
C HIS A 29 5.28 -5.81 7.44
N VAL A 30 6.14 -5.78 6.44
CA VAL A 30 7.35 -6.62 6.34
C VAL A 30 8.50 -5.78 5.78
N GLU A 31 9.73 -6.16 6.10
CA GLU A 31 10.94 -5.50 5.59
C GLU A 31 11.82 -6.50 4.84
N ILE A 32 12.22 -6.16 3.62
CA ILE A 32 13.10 -6.99 2.77
C ILE A 32 14.22 -6.10 2.23
N GLU A 33 15.46 -6.37 2.61
CA GLU A 33 16.63 -5.61 2.13
C GLU A 33 16.46 -4.07 2.30
N GLY A 34 15.93 -3.63 3.45
CA GLY A 34 15.69 -2.21 3.75
C GLY A 34 14.46 -1.61 3.06
N LYS A 35 13.65 -2.42 2.34
CA LYS A 35 12.38 -1.98 1.73
C LYS A 35 11.21 -2.34 2.63
N GLU A 36 10.41 -1.33 2.97
CA GLU A 36 9.16 -1.51 3.71
C GLU A 36 8.02 -1.89 2.76
N ILE A 37 7.42 -3.06 2.98
CA ILE A 37 6.41 -3.66 2.10
C ILE A 37 5.17 -3.99 2.93
N ALA A 38 4.00 -3.67 2.38
CA ALA A 38 2.71 -4.09 2.90
C ALA A 38 2.26 -5.35 2.17
N VAL A 39 1.87 -6.39 2.92
CA VAL A 39 1.26 -7.61 2.39
C VAL A 39 -0.19 -7.67 2.83
N ALA A 40 -1.12 -7.55 1.88
CA ALA A 40 -2.56 -7.60 2.12
C ALA A 40 -3.15 -8.95 1.72
N ASN A 41 -4.07 -9.48 2.52
CA ASN A 41 -4.87 -10.65 2.19
C ASN A 41 -6.28 -10.22 1.73
N ILE A 42 -6.56 -10.36 0.43
CA ILE A 42 -7.85 -10.08 -0.18
C ILE A 42 -8.55 -11.39 -0.49
N GLY A 43 -9.45 -11.82 0.40
CA GLY A 43 -10.27 -13.02 0.18
C GLY A 43 -9.45 -14.30 -0.03
N GLY A 44 -8.31 -14.44 0.65
CA GLY A 44 -7.40 -15.58 0.55
C GLY A 44 -6.28 -15.42 -0.49
N LYS A 45 -6.29 -14.34 -1.29
CA LYS A 45 -5.20 -14.00 -2.22
C LYS A 45 -4.32 -12.92 -1.61
N TYR A 46 -3.01 -13.07 -1.76
CA TYR A 46 -2.03 -12.18 -1.15
C TYR A 46 -1.42 -11.24 -2.19
N TYR A 47 -1.29 -9.97 -1.83
CA TYR A 47 -0.73 -8.92 -2.67
C TYR A 47 0.29 -8.11 -1.87
N ALA A 48 1.41 -7.79 -2.50
CA ALA A 48 2.48 -7.02 -1.89
C ALA A 48 2.70 -5.71 -2.65
N PHE A 49 2.83 -4.61 -1.91
CA PHE A 49 3.06 -3.27 -2.45
C PHE A 49 3.89 -2.43 -1.46
N ASP A 50 4.38 -1.28 -1.90
CA ASP A 50 5.10 -0.36 -1.00
C ASP A 50 4.28 -0.07 0.26
N ASP A 51 4.91 -0.19 1.44
CA ASP A 51 4.20 0.18 2.67
C ASP A 51 4.12 1.70 2.85
N ARG A 52 4.97 2.46 2.16
CA ARG A 52 5.02 3.92 2.28
C ARG A 52 4.07 4.56 1.29
N CYS A 53 2.99 5.14 1.82
CA CYS A 53 1.99 5.85 1.04
C CYS A 53 2.64 6.87 0.10
N GLY A 54 2.27 6.81 -1.19
CA GLY A 54 2.78 7.69 -2.24
C GLY A 54 2.37 9.16 -2.13
N HIS A 55 1.77 9.57 -1.01
CA HIS A 55 1.49 10.97 -0.67
C HIS A 55 2.53 11.51 0.34
N SER A 56 2.51 11.04 1.58
CA SER A 56 3.40 11.55 2.65
C SER A 56 4.01 10.44 3.51
N SER A 57 4.31 9.28 2.90
CA SER A 57 5.10 8.21 3.49
C SER A 57 4.57 7.61 4.80
N ALA A 58 3.30 7.80 5.12
CA ALA A 58 2.63 7.05 6.18
C ALA A 58 2.58 5.55 5.81
N ARG A 59 2.64 4.66 6.81
CA ARG A 59 2.56 3.21 6.60
C ARG A 59 1.13 2.81 6.21
N LEU A 60 0.96 2.17 5.06
CA LEU A 60 -0.32 1.67 4.55
C LEU A 60 -0.81 0.44 5.32
N SER A 61 0.11 -0.36 5.86
CA SER A 61 -0.13 -1.48 6.76
C SER A 61 -0.80 -1.07 8.08
N MET A 62 -0.68 0.19 8.48
CA MET A 62 -1.41 0.78 9.62
C MET A 62 -2.83 1.26 9.23
N GLY A 63 -3.17 1.16 7.94
CA GLY A 63 -4.47 1.54 7.40
C GLY A 63 -5.49 0.42 7.44
N THR A 64 -6.46 0.50 6.52
CA THR A 64 -7.51 -0.51 6.36
C THR A 64 -7.60 -0.97 4.92
N VAL A 65 -8.08 -2.20 4.72
CA VAL A 65 -8.37 -2.73 3.38
C VAL A 65 -9.84 -3.10 3.27
N SER A 66 -10.48 -2.67 2.18
CA SER A 66 -11.86 -3.01 1.85
C SER A 66 -11.95 -3.35 0.37
N GLY A 67 -12.49 -4.53 0.05
CA GLY A 67 -12.33 -5.09 -1.30
C GLY A 67 -10.85 -5.20 -1.64
N ASN A 68 -10.42 -4.66 -2.77
CA ASN A 68 -9.02 -4.58 -3.19
C ASN A 68 -8.36 -3.22 -2.90
N VAL A 69 -8.99 -2.35 -2.12
CA VAL A 69 -8.52 -0.98 -1.89
C VAL A 69 -7.94 -0.84 -0.48
N VAL A 70 -6.69 -0.43 -0.39
CA VAL A 70 -6.07 0.02 0.88
C VAL A 70 -6.33 1.52 1.07
N THR A 71 -6.72 1.91 2.29
CA THR A 71 -6.89 3.30 2.70
C THR A 71 -5.80 3.67 3.69
N CYS A 72 -4.98 4.66 3.32
CA CYS A 72 -3.93 5.22 4.16
C CYS A 72 -4.54 5.84 5.44
N PRO A 73 -3.98 5.55 6.64
CA PRO A 73 -4.56 6.02 7.90
C PRO A 73 -4.34 7.52 8.13
N PHE A 74 -3.48 8.18 7.35
CA PHE A 74 -3.11 9.57 7.61
C PHE A 74 -4.09 10.55 6.96
N HIS A 75 -3.99 10.73 5.63
CA HIS A 75 -4.88 11.64 4.88
C HIS A 75 -5.89 10.88 4.02
N GLY A 76 -6.04 9.58 4.23
CA GLY A 76 -7.06 8.79 3.55
C GLY A 76 -6.83 8.55 2.06
N ALA A 77 -5.61 8.74 1.52
CA ALA A 77 -5.28 8.33 0.14
C ALA A 77 -5.58 6.84 -0.07
N GLN A 78 -6.04 6.46 -1.26
CA GLN A 78 -6.45 5.09 -1.57
C GLN A 78 -5.73 4.52 -2.79
N PHE A 79 -5.39 3.24 -2.71
CA PHE A 79 -4.66 2.52 -3.74
C PHE A 79 -5.28 1.14 -3.95
N ASP A 80 -5.27 0.67 -5.19
CA ASP A 80 -5.62 -0.70 -5.53
C ASP A 80 -4.45 -1.63 -5.18
N CYS A 81 -4.63 -2.53 -4.23
CA CYS A 81 -3.60 -3.47 -3.76
C CYS A 81 -3.07 -4.40 -4.86
N THR A 82 -3.83 -4.62 -5.93
CA THR A 82 -3.50 -5.56 -7.01
C THR A 82 -2.68 -4.92 -8.12
N THR A 83 -2.87 -3.63 -8.36
CA THR A 83 -2.19 -2.89 -9.44
C THR A 83 -1.26 -1.79 -8.95
N GLY A 84 -1.35 -1.42 -7.67
CA GLY A 84 -0.67 -0.28 -7.07
C GLY A 84 -1.25 1.07 -7.47
N ARG A 85 -2.17 1.13 -8.45
CA ARG A 85 -2.70 2.40 -8.96
C ARG A 85 -3.47 3.15 -7.89
N LYS A 86 -3.26 4.46 -7.85
CA LYS A 86 -4.05 5.39 -7.06
C LYS A 86 -5.51 5.32 -7.48
N VAL A 87 -6.38 5.14 -6.48
CA VAL A 87 -7.84 5.17 -6.62
C VAL A 87 -8.37 6.53 -6.19
N ARG A 88 -7.79 7.12 -5.13
CA ARG A 88 -8.19 8.43 -4.61
C ARG A 88 -7.00 9.18 -4.02
N ASP A 89 -6.92 10.48 -4.30
CA ASP A 89 -5.94 11.38 -3.68
C ASP A 89 -6.16 11.51 -2.17
N ALA A 90 -5.12 11.93 -1.47
CA ALA A 90 -5.18 12.35 -0.08
C ALA A 90 -6.20 13.49 0.11
N ASN A 91 -6.91 13.46 1.24
CA ASN A 91 -7.69 14.61 1.68
C ASN A 91 -6.75 15.67 2.25
N THR A 92 -6.64 16.79 1.53
CA THR A 92 -5.83 17.95 1.89
C THR A 92 -6.69 19.12 2.37
N THR A 93 -7.96 18.86 2.70
CA THR A 93 -8.84 19.85 3.33
C THR A 93 -8.59 19.88 4.83
N ALA A 94 -8.35 21.07 5.37
CA ALA A 94 -8.22 21.26 6.81
C ALA A 94 -9.47 20.76 7.54
N PRO A 95 -9.32 20.06 8.68
CA PRO A 95 -10.45 19.70 9.51
C PRO A 95 -11.07 20.96 10.13
N PRO A 96 -12.30 20.87 10.65
CA PRO A 96 -12.87 21.94 11.46
C PRO A 96 -11.93 22.32 12.60
N THR A 97 -11.66 23.62 12.74
CA THR A 97 -10.76 24.17 13.76
C THR A 97 -11.51 24.90 14.88
N ASP A 98 -12.83 24.74 14.92
CA ASP A 98 -13.69 25.27 15.98
C ASP A 98 -13.21 24.81 17.36
N GLY A 99 -13.10 25.77 18.28
CA GLY A 99 -12.60 25.50 19.64
C GLY A 99 -11.08 25.40 19.80
N LEU A 100 -10.30 25.46 18.72
CA LEU A 100 -8.83 25.55 18.83
C LEU A 100 -8.37 26.98 19.20
N PRO A 101 -7.21 27.14 19.89
CA PRO A 101 -6.57 28.44 20.04
C PRO A 101 -6.23 29.06 18.67
N ASP A 102 -6.30 30.39 18.53
CA ASP A 102 -6.08 31.06 17.23
C ASP A 102 -4.72 30.77 16.61
N ALA A 103 -3.68 30.63 17.43
CA ALA A 103 -2.35 30.21 16.96
C ALA A 103 -2.39 28.81 16.33
N TRP A 104 -3.21 27.91 16.86
CA TRP A 104 -3.37 26.54 16.34
C TRP A 104 -4.22 26.52 15.08
N LYS A 105 -5.28 27.34 14.99
CA LYS A 105 -6.09 27.47 13.76
C LYS A 105 -5.23 27.82 12.55
N LYS A 106 -4.41 28.88 12.68
CA LYS A 106 -3.49 29.33 11.62
C LYS A 106 -2.47 28.26 11.25
N ASN A 107 -1.93 27.55 12.24
CA ASN A 107 -0.97 26.47 11.99
C ASN A 107 -1.60 25.28 11.25
N VAL A 108 -2.84 24.91 11.59
CA VAL A 108 -3.58 23.85 10.89
C VAL A 108 -3.88 24.27 9.46
N GLU A 109 -4.42 25.46 9.23
CA GLU A 109 -4.69 25.98 7.89
C GLU A 109 -3.43 26.01 7.02
N TYR A 110 -2.31 26.51 7.57
CA TYR A 110 -1.04 26.56 6.86
C TYR A 110 -0.49 25.16 6.55
N ALA A 111 -0.57 24.23 7.50
CA ALA A 111 -0.14 22.85 7.27
C ALA A 111 -0.94 22.18 6.14
N TYR A 112 -2.27 22.36 6.11
CA TYR A 112 -3.11 21.80 5.06
C TYR A 112 -2.95 22.50 3.71
N ASN A 113 -2.61 23.80 3.70
CA ASN A 113 -2.19 24.50 2.50
C ASN A 113 -0.92 23.88 1.91
N ILE A 114 0.11 23.61 2.74
CA ILE A 114 1.32 22.89 2.29
C ILE A 114 0.96 21.49 1.76
N LEU A 115 0.15 20.73 2.51
CA LEU A 115 -0.29 19.39 2.10
C LEU A 115 -1.00 19.41 0.74
N SER A 116 -1.73 20.47 0.40
CA SER A 116 -2.45 20.60 -0.89
C SER A 116 -1.55 20.58 -2.12
N TYR A 117 -0.25 20.89 -1.97
CA TYR A 117 0.73 20.83 -3.05
C TYR A 117 1.39 19.46 -3.20
N ILE A 118 1.20 18.56 -2.23
CA ILE A 118 1.79 17.22 -2.25
C ILE A 118 0.93 16.31 -3.12
N LYS A 119 1.52 15.77 -4.19
CA LYS A 119 0.84 14.82 -5.08
C LYS A 119 0.80 13.44 -4.45
N THR A 120 -0.26 12.69 -4.75
CA THR A 120 -0.32 11.25 -4.45
C THR A 120 0.09 10.46 -5.69
N TYR A 121 1.12 9.63 -5.55
CA TYR A 121 1.65 8.75 -6.59
C TYR A 121 1.23 7.29 -6.38
N ASP A 122 1.22 6.52 -7.47
CA ASP A 122 0.95 5.08 -7.45
C ASP A 122 1.96 4.33 -6.55
N GLN A 123 1.56 3.15 -6.08
CA GLN A 123 2.40 2.24 -5.32
C GLN A 123 3.13 1.27 -6.23
N LYS A 124 4.38 0.95 -5.92
CA LYS A 124 5.03 -0.20 -6.55
C LYS A 124 4.43 -1.49 -5.99
N THR A 125 4.18 -2.46 -6.87
CA THR A 125 3.77 -3.82 -6.49
C THR A 125 4.93 -4.80 -6.56
N TYR A 126 4.82 -5.90 -5.81
CA TYR A 126 5.81 -6.96 -5.71
C TYR A 126 5.17 -8.32 -5.96
N GLY A 127 5.96 -9.28 -6.45
CA GLY A 127 5.49 -10.64 -6.68
C GLY A 127 5.22 -11.35 -5.36
N VAL A 128 4.12 -12.10 -5.28
CA VAL A 128 3.78 -12.92 -4.11
C VAL A 128 3.55 -14.36 -4.54
N THR A 129 4.18 -15.30 -3.84
CA THR A 129 3.91 -16.73 -3.97
C THR A 129 3.52 -17.31 -2.63
N VAL A 130 2.67 -18.34 -2.64
CA VAL A 130 2.29 -19.09 -1.44
C VAL A 130 2.68 -20.55 -1.64
N GLU A 131 3.51 -21.07 -0.74
CA GLU A 131 3.97 -22.46 -0.74
C GLU A 131 3.53 -23.13 0.57
N GLY A 132 2.50 -23.96 0.50
CA GLY A 132 1.86 -24.50 1.71
C GLY A 132 1.25 -23.38 2.56
N ASP A 133 1.75 -23.19 3.78
CA ASP A 133 1.30 -22.15 4.71
C ASP A 133 2.23 -20.92 4.72
N ARG A 134 3.23 -20.85 3.84
CA ARG A 134 4.25 -19.80 3.81
C ARG A 134 3.99 -18.80 2.69
N ILE A 135 3.99 -17.52 3.03
CA ILE A 135 3.89 -16.41 2.08
C ILE A 135 5.30 -15.92 1.79
N LYS A 136 5.65 -15.85 0.50
CA LYS A 136 6.92 -15.33 0.03
C LYS A 136 6.72 -14.13 -0.89
N VAL A 137 7.62 -13.15 -0.79
CA VAL A 137 7.61 -11.93 -1.60
C VAL A 137 8.89 -11.84 -2.43
N SER A 138 8.75 -11.46 -3.70
CA SER A 138 9.85 -11.19 -4.62
C SER A 138 9.90 -9.70 -4.96
N ILE A 139 11.03 -9.06 -4.66
CA ILE A 139 11.24 -7.61 -4.89
C ILE A 139 11.85 -7.28 -6.25
N LEU A 140 12.23 -8.31 -7.02
CA LEU A 140 12.72 -8.15 -8.38
C LEU A 140 11.54 -8.01 -9.34
N PRO A 141 11.62 -7.13 -10.36
CA PRO A 141 10.61 -7.09 -11.41
C PRO A 141 10.52 -8.47 -12.09
N ALA A 142 9.32 -8.84 -12.56
CA ALA A 142 9.16 -10.03 -13.39
C ALA A 142 10.17 -9.95 -14.55
N ALA A 143 10.96 -11.01 -14.75
CA ALA A 143 11.86 -11.07 -15.87
C ALA A 143 11.03 -10.88 -17.15
N VAL A 144 11.37 -9.89 -17.97
CA VAL A 144 10.79 -9.77 -19.30
C VAL A 144 11.26 -11.01 -20.05
N VAL A 145 10.38 -12.00 -20.18
CA VAL A 145 10.62 -13.14 -21.06
C VAL A 145 10.50 -12.58 -22.49
N SER A 146 11.62 -12.12 -23.04
CA SER A 146 11.70 -11.86 -24.48
C SER A 146 11.50 -13.20 -25.18
N ARG A 147 10.46 -13.28 -26.02
CA ARG A 147 10.30 -14.39 -26.97
C ARG A 147 11.44 -14.41 -27.97
#